data_AF-A0A7C7JUD9-F1
#
_entry.id   AF-A0A7C7JUD9-F1
#
_cell.length_a   1.000
_cell.length_b   1.000
_cell.length_c   1.000
_cell.angle_alpha   90.00
_cell.angle_beta   90.00
_cell.angle_gamma   90.00
#
_symmetry.space_group_name_H-M   'P 1'
#
loop_
_entity.id
_entity.type
_entity.pdbx_description
1 polymer ?
#
loop_
_entity_poly.entity_id
_entity_poly.type
_entity_poly.pdbx_seq_one_letter_code
_entity_poly.pdbx_strand_id
1 'polypeptide(L)' 'MKIIAKNRRARYELEILDTLEAGIVLRGSEVKSLRAGKCEIVDGFIRIDADEAWMLKVHIAEYSHGGYSNHE' A
#
# COMPACT_ATOMS: atom_id res chain seq x y z
N MET A 1 5.57 10.61 12.06
CA MET A 1 5.05 9.50 11.24
C MET A 1 5.75 9.56 9.88
N LYS A 2 6.54 8.54 9.52
CA LYS A 2 7.29 8.54 8.24
C LYS A 2 6.37 8.05 7.14
N ILE A 3 6.29 8.80 6.04
CA ILE A 3 5.46 8.41 4.90
C ILE A 3 6.17 7.27 4.18
N ILE A 4 5.52 6.11 4.13
CA ILE A 4 6.10 4.88 3.59
C ILE A 4 6.01 4.84 2.06
N ALA A 5 4.85 5.18 1.53
CA ALA A 5 4.57 5.16 0.11
C ALA A 5 3.83 6.44 -0.30
N LYS A 6 4.11 6.96 -1.49
CA LYS A 6 3.32 8.01 -2.12
C LYS A 6 3.18 7.69 -3.60
N ASN A 7 1.94 7.67 -4.10
CA ASN A 7 1.70 7.69 -5.54
C ASN A 7 2.01 9.12 -6.04
N ARG A 8 3.22 9.32 -6.56
CA ARG A 8 3.66 10.64 -7.07
C ARG A 8 2.99 10.98 -8.41
N ARG A 9 2.73 9.96 -9.24
CA ARG A 9 2.07 10.10 -10.54
C ARG A 9 0.65 10.62 -10.41
N ALA A 10 -0.14 10.02 -9.52
CA ALA A 10 -1.51 10.48 -9.26
C ALA A 10 -1.58 11.95 -8.82
N ARG A 11 -0.60 12.45 -8.05
CA ARG A 11 -0.55 13.87 -7.65
C ARG A 11 -0.13 14.83 -8.76
N TYR A 12 0.46 14.33 -9.84
CA TYR A 12 0.90 15.13 -10.98
C TYR A 12 -0.13 15.11 -12.11
N GLU A 13 -0.76 13.96 -12.33
CA GLU A 13 -1.69 13.73 -13.45
C GLU A 13 -3.14 14.08 -13.09
N LEU A 14 -3.51 14.13 -11.80
CA LEU A 14 -4.89 14.36 -11.34
C LEU A 14 -4.96 15.51 -10.33
N GLU A 15 -6.11 16.19 -10.32
CA GLU A 15 -6.46 17.16 -9.28
C GLU A 15 -7.06 16.43 -8.07
N ILE A 16 -6.58 16.75 -6.87
CA ILE A 16 -7.05 16.18 -5.62
C ILE A 16 -8.11 17.11 -5.05
N LEU A 17 -9.38 16.71 -5.13
CA LEU A 17 -10.49 17.48 -4.59
C LEU A 17 -10.66 17.29 -3.09
N ASP A 18 -10.48 16.05 -2.62
CA ASP A 18 -10.62 15.67 -1.21
C ASP A 18 -9.69 14.51 -0.83
N THR A 19 -9.39 14.37 0.46
CA THR A 19 -8.52 13.32 1.00
C THR A 19 -9.18 12.62 2.17
N LEU A 20 -9.35 11.30 2.06
CA LEU A 20 -9.88 10.46 3.12
C LEU A 20 -8.74 9.69 3.81
N GLU A 21 -8.86 9.52 5.13
CA GLU A 21 -7.97 8.65 5.91
C GLU A 21 -8.70 7.34 6.25
N ALA A 22 -8.04 6.21 5.98
CA ALA A 22 -8.57 4.88 6.25
C ALA A 22 -7.48 3.98 6.84
N GLY A 23 -7.90 3.06 7.71
CA GLY A 23 -7.04 1.99 8.20
C GLY A 23 -6.99 0.82 7.20
N ILE A 24 -5.80 0.29 6.94
CA ILE A 24 -5.61 -0.94 6.17
C ILE A 24 -5.23 -2.07 7.13
N VAL A 25 -5.89 -3.22 7.00
CA VAL A 25 -5.53 -4.43 7.75
C VAL A 25 -4.44 -5.16 6.98
N LEU A 26 -3.27 -5.31 7.61
CA LEU A 26 -2.09 -5.96 7.03
C LEU A 26 -1.63 -7.12 7.91
N ARG A 27 -1.02 -8.12 7.28
CA ARG A 27 -0.35 -9.21 7.97
C ARG A 27 1.03 -8.76 8.47
N GLY A 28 1.53 -9.42 9.52
CA GLY A 28 2.77 -9.01 10.20
C GLY A 28 4.02 -8.95 9.30
N SER A 29 4.08 -9.75 8.24
CA SER A 29 5.14 -9.70 7.22
C SER A 29 5.05 -8.46 6.33
N GLU A 30 3.85 -8.07 5.93
CA GLU A 30 3.59 -6.88 5.10
C GLU A 30 3.94 -5.58 5.83
N VAL A 31 3.65 -5.52 7.13
CA VAL A 31 4.06 -4.38 7.98
C VAL A 31 5.58 -4.22 7.99
N LYS A 32 6.35 -5.32 8.03
CA LYS A 32 7.81 -5.29 7.97
C LYS A 32 8.31 -4.83 6.59
N SER A 33 7.70 -5.31 5.51
CA SER A 33 8.01 -4.86 4.14
C SER A 33 7.75 -3.37 3.94
N LEU A 34 6.59 -2.87 4.39
CA LEU A 34 6.25 -1.45 4.32
C LEU A 34 7.25 -0.61 5.11
N ARG A 35 7.62 -1.02 6.33
CA ARG A 35 8.63 -0.30 7.12
C ARG A 35 10.00 -0.26 6.44
N ALA A 36 10.33 -1.26 5.63
CA ALA A 36 11.52 -1.29 4.78
C ALA A 36 11.39 -0.47 3.48
N GLY A 37 10.26 0.20 3.24
CA GLY A 37 9.99 0.98 2.03
C GLY A 37 9.73 0.12 0.80
N LYS A 38 9.43 -1.16 0.98
CA LYS A 38 9.22 -2.13 -0.11
C LYS A 38 7.75 -2.20 -0.53
N CYS A 39 7.29 -1.13 -1.17
CA CYS A 39 5.97 -1.10 -1.78
C CYS A 39 6.00 -0.30 -3.08
N GLU A 40 5.23 -0.79 -4.04
CA GLU A 40 5.05 -0.16 -5.33
C GLU A 40 3.56 0.12 -5.55
N ILE A 41 3.26 1.36 -5.91
CA ILE A 41 1.91 1.82 -6.24
C ILE A 41 1.98 2.30 -7.68
N VAL A 42 1.82 1.37 -8.63
CA VAL A 42 1.79 1.67 -10.07
C VAL A 42 0.35 1.69 -10.51
N ASP A 43 -0.15 2.88 -10.85
CA ASP A 43 -1.55 3.07 -11.28
C ASP A 43 -2.57 2.50 -10.25
N GLY A 44 -2.15 2.46 -8.98
CA GLY A 44 -2.95 2.01 -7.86
C GLY A 44 -4.08 2.99 -7.54
N PHE A 45 -5.28 2.45 -7.36
CA PHE A 45 -6.48 3.22 -7.05
C PHE A 45 -7.26 2.55 -5.92
N ILE A 46 -8.08 3.35 -5.22
CA ILE A 46 -9.01 2.85 -4.21
C ILE A 46 -10.38 2.73 -4.87
N ARG A 47 -11.02 1.58 -4.70
CA ARG A 47 -12.44 1.39 -5.01
C ARG A 47 -13.19 1.34 -3.70
N ILE A 48 -14.15 2.23 -3.53
CA ILE A 48 -15.08 2.19 -2.41
C ILE A 48 -16.25 1.32 -2.85
N ASP A 49 -16.50 0.23 -2.14
CA ASP A 49 -17.62 -0.67 -2.37
C ASP A 49 -18.43 -0.75 -1.07
N ALA A 50 -19.65 -0.18 -1.10
CA ALA A 50 -20.48 0.07 0.08
C ALA A 50 -19.72 0.82 1.20
N ASP A 51 -19.38 0.13 2.27
CA ASP A 51 -18.73 0.68 3.47
C ASP A 51 -17.22 0.34 3.53
N GLU A 52 -16.70 -0.34 2.51
CA GLU A 52 -15.32 -0.83 2.49
C GLU A 52 -14.48 -0.18 1.39
N ALA A 53 -13.29 0.27 1.77
CA ALA A 53 -12.30 0.80 0.85
C ALA A 53 -11.33 -0.30 0.43
N TRP A 54 -11.37 -0.68 -0.84
CA TRP A 54 -10.51 -1.69 -1.43
C TRP A 54 -9.36 -1.03 -2.18
N MET A 55 -8.12 -1.38 -1.82
CA MET A 55 -6.92 -0.93 -2.51
C MET A 55 -6.58 -1.89 -3.66
N LEU A 56 -6.59 -1.39 -4.90
CA LEU A 56 -6.29 -2.17 -6.09
C LEU A 56 -5.00 -1.70 -6.75
N LYS A 57 -4.33 -2.62 -7.46
CA LYS A 57 -3.06 -2.38 -8.17
C LYS A 57 -1.96 -1.79 -7.28
N VAL A 58 -1.89 -2.27 -6.04
CA VAL A 58 -0.79 -1.99 -5.13
C VAL A 58 -0.05 -3.28 -4.86
N HIS A 59 1.27 -3.24 -5.02
CA HIS A 59 2.14 -4.38 -4.78
C HIS A 59 3.00 -4.11 -3.54
N ILE A 60 2.85 -4.96 -2.53
CA ILE A 60 3.72 -4.97 -1.35
C ILE A 60 4.69 -6.12 -1.55
N ALA A 61 5.97 -5.80 -1.75
CA ALA A 61 6.96 -6.86 -1.95
C ALA A 61 7.18 -7.62 -0.64
N GLU A 62 7.41 -8.92 -0.73
CA GLU A 62 7.63 -9.76 0.45
C GLU A 62 8.87 -9.37 1.25
N TYR A 63 8.81 -9.58 2.55
CA TYR A 63 9.89 -9.18 3.46
C TYR A 63 11.07 -10.15 3.34
N SER A 64 12.07 -9.76 2.55
CA SER A 64 13.25 -10.58 2.23
C SER A 64 14.18 -10.94 3.41
N HIS A 65 13.94 -10.43 4.62
CA HIS A 65 14.69 -10.80 5.84
C HIS A 65 14.02 -11.91 6.65
N GLY A 66 12.91 -12.48 6.15
CA GLY A 66 12.45 -13.80 6.57
C GLY A 66 13.27 -14.86 5.87
N GLY A 67 14.42 -15.26 6.44
CA GLY A 67 15.14 -16.43 5.93
C GLY A 67 14.19 -17.64 5.83
N TYR A 68 14.16 -18.26 4.66
CA TYR A 68 13.66 -19.63 4.37
C TYR A 68 12.31 -20.08 4.97
N SER A 69 11.44 -19.18 5.44
CA SER A 69 10.24 -19.53 6.21
C SER A 69 8.97 -18.85 5.70
N ASN A 70 8.81 -18.74 4.37
CA ASN A 70 7.53 -18.34 3.79
C ASN A 70 7.17 -19.21 2.58
N HIS A 71 6.81 -20.47 2.84
CA HIS A 71 5.70 -21.19 2.18
C HIS A 71 5.57 -22.62 2.75
N GLU A 72 4.61 -22.83 3.63
CA GLU A 72 3.51 -23.83 3.52
C GLU A 72 2.29 -23.27 4.27
#